data_AF-A0A2P9ARI1-F1
#
_entry.id   AF-A0A2P9ARI1-F1
#
_cell.length_a   1.000
_cell.length_b   1.000
_cell.length_c   1.000
_cell.angle_alpha   90.00
_cell.angle_beta   90.00
_cell.angle_gamma   90.00
#
_symmetry.space_group_name_H-M   'P 1'
#
loop_
_entity.id
_entity.type
_entity.pdbx_description
1 polymer ?
#
loop_
_entity_poly.entity_id
_entity_poly.type
_entity_poly.pdbx_seq_one_letter_code
_entity_poly.pdbx_strand_id
1 'polypeptide(L)'
;MKGLVDTARLGDRIDDVTETMIALYQEEEIGTIWPLFRAVMPSGSASEPGYAAFEETMVITRNKTMIDRAAPILFKGSAFIAIGALHLPGPDGLIELLRKGGYTVSAVN
;
A
#
# COMPACT_ATOMS: atom_id res chain seq x y z
N MET A 1 3.27 -1.28 -16.30
CA MET A 1 3.47 0.05 -16.92
C MET A 1 2.16 0.78 -17.25
N LYS A 2 1.11 0.13 -17.78
CA LYS A 2 -0.17 0.79 -18.11
C LYS A 2 -0.77 1.60 -16.94
N GLY A 3 -0.85 1.02 -15.74
CA GLY A 3 -1.38 1.72 -14.55
C GLY A 3 -0.64 3.01 -14.19
N LEU A 4 0.69 3.05 -14.28
CA LEU A 4 1.48 4.27 -14.05
C LEU A 4 1.15 5.36 -15.07
N VAL A 5 1.00 4.98 -16.33
CA VAL A 5 0.62 5.91 -17.41
C VAL A 5 -0.79 6.44 -17.19
N ASP A 6 -1.72 5.59 -16.75
CA ASP A 6 -3.10 6.00 -16.49
C ASP A 6 -3.21 6.91 -15.26
N THR A 7 -2.39 6.71 -14.22
CA THR A 7 -2.27 7.67 -13.11
C THR A 7 -1.73 9.02 -13.60
N ALA A 8 -0.70 9.03 -14.45
CA ALA A 8 -0.16 10.28 -15.00
C ALA A 8 -1.18 11.04 -15.87
N ARG A 9 -2.15 10.33 -16.47
CA ARG A 9 -3.23 10.92 -17.27
C ARG A 9 -4.33 11.58 -16.44
N LEU A 10 -4.32 11.45 -15.11
CA LEU A 10 -5.25 12.20 -14.26
C LEU A 10 -5.07 13.71 -14.41
N GLY A 11 -3.87 14.17 -14.80
CA GLY A 11 -3.59 15.60 -15.00
C GLY A 11 -3.90 16.38 -13.73
N ASP A 12 -4.56 17.52 -13.87
CA ASP A 12 -4.92 18.42 -12.76
C ASP A 12 -5.79 17.76 -11.67
N ARG A 13 -6.47 16.64 -11.98
CA ARG A 13 -7.27 15.88 -10.98
C ARG A 13 -6.39 15.16 -9.96
N ILE A 14 -5.08 15.06 -10.18
CA ILE A 14 -4.17 14.40 -9.24
C ILE A 14 -4.08 15.15 -7.91
N ASP A 15 -4.28 16.46 -7.92
CA ASP A 15 -4.24 17.30 -6.72
C ASP A 15 -5.42 16.95 -5.80
N ASP A 16 -6.64 16.82 -6.36
CA ASP A 16 -7.83 16.37 -5.61
C ASP A 16 -7.67 14.96 -5.04
N VAL A 17 -7.07 14.04 -5.82
CA VAL A 17 -6.78 12.68 -5.37
C VAL A 17 -5.78 12.69 -4.22
N THR A 18 -4.74 13.51 -4.32
CA THR A 18 -3.71 13.65 -3.29
C THR A 18 -4.29 14.24 -2.01
N GLU A 19 -5.13 15.27 -2.12
CA GLU A 19 -5.81 15.88 -0.98
C GLU A 19 -6.70 14.85 -0.27
N THR A 20 -7.47 14.07 -1.02
CA THR A 20 -8.30 13.01 -0.46
C THR A 20 -7.45 11.93 0.23
N MET A 21 -6.31 11.56 -0.34
CA MET A 21 -5.37 10.64 0.31
C MET A 21 -4.80 11.19 1.62
N ILE A 22 -4.53 12.50 1.69
CA ILE A 22 -4.06 13.15 2.92
C ILE A 22 -5.14 13.08 3.99
N ALA A 23 -6.39 13.37 3.64
CA ALA A 23 -7.52 13.25 4.57
C ALA A 23 -7.68 11.82 5.11
N LEU A 24 -7.68 10.82 4.21
CA LEU A 24 -7.75 9.41 4.60
C LEU A 24 -6.56 8.98 5.49
N TYR A 25 -5.38 9.56 5.27
CA TYR A 25 -4.22 9.32 6.13
C TYR A 25 -4.42 9.87 7.54
N GLN A 26 -4.93 11.10 7.65
CA GLN A 26 -5.17 11.75 8.95
C GLN A 26 -6.28 11.05 9.75
N GLU A 27 -7.26 10.47 9.06
CA GLU A 27 -8.35 9.69 9.67
C GLU A 27 -7.99 8.21 9.92
N GLU A 28 -6.73 7.82 9.68
CA GLU A 28 -6.23 6.44 9.79
C GLU A 28 -6.95 5.42 8.87
N GLU A 29 -7.70 5.89 7.87
CA GLU A 29 -8.39 5.09 6.87
C GLU A 29 -7.49 4.69 5.69
N ILE A 30 -6.26 4.27 5.97
CA ILE A 30 -5.23 3.98 4.96
C ILE A 30 -5.70 2.90 3.96
N GLY A 31 -6.48 1.92 4.42
CA GLY A 31 -7.04 0.87 3.58
C GLY A 31 -7.97 1.39 2.47
N THR A 32 -8.55 2.58 2.63
CA THR A 32 -9.49 3.21 1.70
C THR A 32 -8.79 3.83 0.48
N ILE A 33 -7.47 4.02 0.51
CA ILE A 33 -6.69 4.58 -0.61
C ILE A 33 -6.82 3.73 -1.89
N TRP A 34 -6.85 2.39 -1.79
CA TRP A 34 -7.04 1.54 -2.97
C TRP A 34 -8.46 1.62 -3.55
N PRO A 35 -9.55 1.55 -2.76
CA PRO A 35 -10.89 1.91 -3.23
C PRO A 35 -10.96 3.28 -3.91
N LEU A 36 -10.32 4.32 -3.34
CA LEU A 36 -10.25 5.65 -3.95
C LEU A 36 -9.64 5.58 -5.35
N PHE A 37 -8.47 4.96 -5.49
CA PHE A 37 -7.84 4.82 -6.81
C PHE A 37 -8.75 4.11 -7.82
N ARG A 38 -9.43 3.03 -7.42
CA ARG A 38 -10.41 2.37 -8.31
C ARG A 38 -11.54 3.30 -8.75
N ALA A 39 -11.99 4.21 -7.89
CA ALA A 39 -13.10 5.11 -8.18
C ALA A 39 -12.71 6.29 -9.08
N VAL A 40 -11.49 6.83 -8.93
CA VAL A 40 -11.05 8.05 -9.64
C VAL A 40 -10.43 7.77 -11.01
N MET A 41 -9.98 6.54 -11.22
CA MET A 41 -9.36 6.11 -12.48
C MET A 41 -10.39 6.10 -13.63
N PRO A 42 -10.00 6.47 -14.86
CA PRO A 42 -10.92 6.57 -15.99
C PRO A 42 -11.71 5.28 -16.22
N SER A 43 -13.01 5.41 -16.54
CA SER A 43 -13.92 4.29 -16.76
C SER A 43 -13.31 3.26 -17.73
N GLY A 44 -13.22 2.00 -17.31
CA GLY A 44 -12.56 0.91 -18.03
C GLY A 44 -11.19 0.52 -17.48
N SER A 45 -10.45 1.42 -16.83
CA SER A 45 -9.11 1.13 -16.29
C SER A 45 -9.11 0.49 -14.90
N ALA A 46 -10.12 0.78 -14.07
CA ALA A 46 -10.26 0.22 -12.71
C ALA A 46 -10.58 -1.29 -12.69
N SER A 47 -11.15 -1.80 -13.78
CA SER A 47 -11.47 -3.23 -14.00
C SER A 47 -10.44 -3.93 -14.88
N GLU A 48 -9.43 -3.19 -15.35
CA GLU A 48 -8.41 -3.73 -16.24
C GLU A 48 -7.26 -4.37 -15.44
N PRO A 49 -6.62 -5.41 -16.01
CA PRO A 49 -5.41 -6.02 -15.44
C PRO A 49 -4.29 -5.02 -15.10
N GLY A 50 -4.30 -3.84 -15.74
CA GLY A 50 -3.33 -2.78 -15.50
C GLY A 50 -3.35 -2.19 -14.09
N TYR A 51 -4.52 -2.12 -13.44
CA TYR A 51 -4.66 -1.59 -12.08
C TYR A 51 -4.21 -2.61 -11.02
N ALA A 52 -4.67 -3.86 -11.13
CA ALA A 52 -4.20 -4.93 -10.24
C ALA A 52 -2.68 -5.13 -10.36
N ALA A 53 -2.13 -5.05 -11.58
CA ALA A 53 -0.69 -5.09 -11.80
C ALA A 53 0.05 -3.87 -11.19
N PHE A 54 -0.61 -2.71 -11.11
CA PHE A 54 -0.05 -1.53 -10.47
C PHE A 54 0.04 -1.70 -8.95
N GLU A 55 -1.04 -2.14 -8.29
CA GLU A 55 -1.04 -2.50 -6.87
C GLU A 55 0.02 -3.56 -6.56
N GLU A 56 0.07 -4.62 -7.36
CA GLU A 56 1.04 -5.71 -7.19
C GLU A 56 2.48 -5.19 -7.25
N THR A 57 2.79 -4.33 -8.23
CA THR A 57 4.15 -3.83 -8.45
C THR A 57 4.53 -2.78 -7.39
N MET A 58 3.64 -1.84 -7.10
CA MET A 58 3.96 -0.67 -6.29
C MET A 58 3.97 -0.94 -4.79
N VAL A 59 3.23 -1.97 -4.34
CA VAL A 59 3.11 -2.27 -2.91
C VAL A 59 3.35 -3.74 -2.62
N ILE A 60 2.61 -4.69 -3.21
CA ILE A 60 2.64 -6.09 -2.77
C ILE A 60 4.02 -6.74 -2.96
N THR A 61 4.63 -6.58 -4.14
CA THR A 61 5.98 -7.11 -4.41
C THR A 61 7.03 -6.49 -3.48
N ARG A 62 6.87 -5.19 -3.17
CA ARG A 62 7.74 -4.48 -2.22
C ARG A 62 7.53 -4.98 -0.79
N ASN A 63 6.30 -5.27 -0.38
CA ASN A 63 6.00 -5.84 0.95
C ASN A 63 6.70 -7.19 1.15
N LYS A 64 6.61 -8.08 0.16
CA LYS A 64 7.32 -9.38 0.18
C LYS A 64 8.83 -9.17 0.39
N THR A 65 9.43 -8.30 -0.42
CA THR A 65 10.86 -7.95 -0.31
C THR A 65 11.22 -7.32 1.04
N MET A 66 10.37 -6.44 1.57
CA MET A 66 10.58 -5.79 2.86
C MET A 66 10.60 -6.80 4.00
N ILE A 67 9.67 -7.76 4.03
CA ILE A 67 9.62 -8.80 5.06
C ILE A 67 10.82 -9.74 4.99
N ASP A 68 11.20 -10.19 3.80
CA ASP A 68 12.36 -11.07 3.62
C ASP A 68 13.64 -10.41 4.17
N ARG A 69 13.79 -9.10 3.92
CA ARG A 69 14.94 -8.32 4.41
C ARG A 69 14.83 -7.94 5.89
N ALA A 70 13.62 -7.75 6.39
CA ALA A 70 13.38 -7.44 7.80
C ALA A 70 13.58 -8.66 8.70
N ALA A 71 13.34 -9.88 8.22
CA ALA A 71 13.41 -11.10 9.00
C ALA A 71 14.71 -11.26 9.84
N PRO A 72 15.94 -11.14 9.29
CA PRO A 72 17.16 -11.22 10.10
C PRO A 72 17.31 -10.08 11.12
N ILE A 73 16.78 -8.90 10.82
CA ILE A 73 16.81 -7.72 11.71
C ILE A 73 15.85 -7.94 12.89
N LEU A 74 14.63 -8.40 12.60
CA LEU A 74 13.62 -8.73 13.59
C LEU A 74 14.05 -9.89 14.48
N PHE A 75 14.71 -10.91 13.90
CA PHE A 75 15.28 -12.02 14.66
C PHE A 75 16.35 -11.58 15.66
N LYS A 76 17.20 -10.61 15.27
CA LYS A 76 18.17 -9.99 16.19
C LYS A 76 17.50 -9.23 17.34
N GLY A 77 16.26 -8.76 17.13
CA GLY A 77 15.48 -8.01 18.11
C GLY A 77 15.88 -6.54 18.23
N SER A 78 15.14 -5.79 19.06
CA SER A 78 15.36 -4.35 19.34
C SER A 78 15.48 -3.49 18.07
N ALA A 79 14.66 -3.80 17.06
CA ALA A 79 14.65 -3.07 15.80
C ALA A 79 13.51 -2.04 15.79
N PHE A 80 13.81 -0.84 15.29
CA PHE A 80 12.81 0.13 14.86
C PHE A 80 12.84 0.20 13.34
N ILE A 81 11.72 -0.06 12.68
CA ILE A 81 11.61 -0.09 11.22
C ILE A 81 10.54 0.93 10.80
N ALA A 82 10.95 1.98 10.10
CA ALA A 82 10.05 2.95 9.52
C ALA A 82 9.57 2.49 8.13
N ILE A 83 8.25 2.51 7.91
CA ILE A 83 7.59 2.09 6.68
C ILE A 83 6.48 3.07 6.33
N GLY A 84 6.16 3.21 5.04
CA GLY A 84 5.01 4.00 4.61
C GLY A 84 3.71 3.30 4.99
N ALA A 85 2.70 4.07 5.43
CA ALA A 85 1.46 3.52 5.97
C ALA A 85 0.70 2.62 4.99
N LEU A 86 0.71 2.94 3.69
CA LEU A 86 0.03 2.12 2.65
C LEU A 86 0.57 0.69 2.55
N HIS A 87 1.75 0.41 3.11
CA HIS A 87 2.30 -0.95 3.18
C HIS A 87 1.68 -1.80 4.30
N LEU A 88 0.93 -1.21 5.24
CA LEU A 88 0.38 -1.90 6.41
C LEU A 88 -0.90 -2.71 6.12
N PRO A 89 -1.96 -2.16 5.48
CA PRO A 89 -3.26 -2.81 5.43
C PRO A 89 -3.35 -3.92 4.37
N GLY A 90 -4.33 -4.80 4.54
CA GLY A 90 -4.70 -5.82 3.57
C GLY A 90 -4.01 -7.18 3.77
N PRO A 91 -4.45 -8.22 3.02
CA PRO A 91 -3.96 -9.60 3.19
C PRO A 91 -2.48 -9.79 2.82
N ASP A 92 -1.96 -8.91 1.96
CA ASP A 92 -0.55 -8.82 1.56
C ASP A 92 0.16 -7.60 2.19
N GLY A 93 -0.48 -6.95 3.16
CA GLY A 93 0.09 -5.89 3.98
C GLY A 93 1.10 -6.45 4.99
N LEU A 94 2.04 -5.60 5.43
CA LEU A 94 3.12 -6.01 6.32
C LEU A 94 2.63 -6.57 7.67
N ILE A 95 1.49 -6.09 8.19
CA ILE A 95 0.89 -6.62 9.43
C ILE A 95 0.56 -8.11 9.25
N GLU A 96 -0.13 -8.46 8.17
CA GLU A 96 -0.54 -9.84 7.91
C GLU A 96 0.62 -10.73 7.49
N LEU A 97 1.58 -10.20 6.72
CA LEU A 97 2.79 -10.95 6.37
C LEU A 97 3.64 -11.29 7.61
N LEU A 98 3.77 -10.35 8.56
CA LEU A 98 4.45 -10.62 9.83
C LEU A 98 3.71 -11.68 10.65
N ARG A 99 2.38 -11.58 10.77
CA ARG A 99 1.56 -12.59 11.46
C ARG A 99 1.72 -13.98 10.84
N LYS A 100 1.66 -14.08 9.50
CA LYS A 100 1.91 -15.32 8.75
C LYS A 100 3.32 -15.86 8.97
N GLY A 101 4.30 -14.98 9.19
CA GLY A 101 5.68 -15.31 9.55
C GLY A 101 5.86 -15.76 11.00
N GLY A 102 4.79 -15.89 11.80
CA GLY A 102 4.83 -16.36 13.19
C GLY A 102 5.07 -15.26 14.23
N TYR A 103 5.06 -13.99 13.83
CA TYR A 103 5.19 -12.87 14.76
C TYR A 103 3.84 -12.49 15.38
N THR A 104 3.86 -12.14 16.67
CA THR A 104 2.74 -11.42 17.30
C THR A 104 2.87 -9.93 16.99
N VAL A 105 1.86 -9.36 16.33
CA VAL A 105 1.81 -7.93 16.02
C VAL A 105 0.72 -7.28 16.84
N SER A 106 1.10 -6.29 17.66
CA SER A 106 0.21 -5.48 18.49
C SER A 106 0.46 -4.00 18.22
N ALA A 107 -0.60 -3.19 18.32
CA ALA A 107 -0.45 -1.73 18.33
C ALA A 107 0.24 -1.31 19.63
N VAL A 108 1.13 -0.32 19.53
CA VAL A 108 1.75 0.32 20.68
C VAL A 108 1.13 1.71 20.78
N ASN A 109 0.35 1.93 21.83
CA ASN A 109 -0.34 3.19 22.13
C ASN A 109 0.28 3.84 23.36
#